data_AF-A0A3P7JTL6-F1
#
_entry.id   AF-A0A3P7JTL6-F1
#
_cell.length_a   1.000
_cell.length_b   1.000
_cell.length_c   1.000
_cell.angle_alpha   90.00
_cell.angle_beta   90.00
_cell.angle_gamma   90.00
#
_symmetry.space_group_name_H-M   'P 1'
#
loop_
_entity.id
_entity.type
_entity.pdbx_description
1 polymer ?
#
loop_
_entity_poly.entity_id
_entity_poly.type
_entity_poly.pdbx_seq_one_letter_code
_entity_poly.pdbx_strand_id
1 'polypeptide(L)'
;MLQVEERVLKAIRAWDRFPADKETMLKLEADFSKDLGFDSLDQVEIMMAVEDEFGFEIPLEDSEKLKTPRDVFKYICEREDTILIEFSNLSEHRILKVVINHLSRKTSVREFCASWAQKLSQSLVITSLCTI
;
A
#
# COMPACT_ATOMS: atom_id res chain seq x y z
N MET A 1 -4.47 5.18 3.00
CA MET A 1 -3.46 5.72 2.06
C MET A 1 -2.17 6.12 2.76
N LEU A 2 -2.13 7.13 3.64
CA LEU A 2 -0.88 7.54 4.34
C LEU A 2 -0.17 6.42 5.12
N GLN A 3 -0.93 5.45 5.67
CA GLN A 3 -0.36 4.35 6.44
C GLN A 3 0.53 3.41 5.60
N VAL A 4 0.24 3.20 4.32
CA VAL A 4 1.04 2.29 3.48
C VAL A 4 2.32 2.99 3.02
N GLU A 5 2.25 4.27 2.67
CA GLU A 5 3.43 5.08 2.34
C GLU A 5 4.45 5.07 3.49
N GLU A 6 3.98 5.30 4.71
CA GLU A 6 4.83 5.29 5.90
C GLU A 6 5.44 3.91 6.16
N ARG A 7 4.67 2.83 5.94
CA ARG A 7 5.18 1.45 6.05
C ARG A 7 6.23 1.13 5.01
N VAL A 8 6.07 1.57 3.76
CA VAL A 8 7.09 1.39 2.71
C VAL A 8 8.38 2.10 3.10
N LEU A 9 8.29 3.35 3.55
CA LEU A 9 9.46 4.09 4.01
C LEU A 9 10.12 3.42 5.21
N LYS A 10 9.33 2.86 6.14
CA LYS A 10 9.83 2.11 7.28
C LYS A 10 10.54 0.82 6.86
N ALA A 11 9.99 0.07 5.91
CA ALA A 11 10.61 -1.14 5.37
C ALA A 11 11.98 -0.83 4.74
N ILE A 12 12.05 0.23 3.93
CA ILE A 12 13.31 0.67 3.31
C ILE A 12 14.34 1.09 4.37
N ARG A 13 13.92 1.75 5.46
CA ARG A 13 14.82 2.11 6.58
C ARG A 13 15.26 0.92 7.41
N ALA A 14 14.47 -0.15 7.44
CA ALA A 14 14.79 -1.37 8.17
C ALA A 14 15.84 -2.22 7.45
N TRP A 15 16.21 -1.88 6.21
CA TRP A 15 17.30 -2.54 5.50
C TRP A 15 18.64 -2.29 6.22
N ASP A 16 19.31 -3.37 6.63
CA ASP A 16 20.50 -3.34 7.50
C ASP A 16 21.68 -2.51 6.96
N ARG A 17 21.77 -2.36 5.63
CA ARG A 17 22.84 -1.62 4.97
C ARG A 17 22.47 -0.16 4.69
N PHE A 18 21.29 0.30 5.11
CA PHE A 18 20.85 1.65 4.84
C PHE A 18 21.74 2.69 5.56
N PRO A 19 22.34 3.64 4.83
CA PRO A 19 23.25 4.63 5.41
C PRO A 19 22.50 5.67 6.26
N ALA A 20 22.90 5.81 7.53
CA ALA A 20 22.24 6.70 8.50
C ALA A 20 22.25 8.19 8.07
N ASP A 21 23.27 8.63 7.33
CA ASP A 21 23.38 9.99 6.81
C ASP A 21 22.33 10.31 5.74
N LYS A 22 21.80 9.30 5.05
CA LYS A 22 20.79 9.46 3.99
C LYS A 22 19.36 9.27 4.47
N GLU A 23 19.14 8.99 5.76
CA GLU A 23 17.79 8.80 6.31
C GLU A 23 16.92 10.06 6.14
N THR A 24 17.53 11.24 6.25
CA THR A 24 16.86 12.53 6.04
C THR A 24 16.53 12.81 4.55
N MET A 25 17.22 12.14 3.64
CA MET A 25 17.02 12.25 2.19
C MET A 25 15.97 11.27 1.68
N LEU A 26 15.64 10.22 2.44
CA LEU A 26 14.62 9.24 2.08
C LEU A 26 13.22 9.86 2.11
N LYS A 27 12.75 10.25 0.93
CA LYS A 27 11.42 10.81 0.65
C LYS A 27 10.73 9.96 -0.41
N LEU A 28 9.41 10.08 -0.51
CA LEU A 28 8.63 9.34 -1.51
C LEU A 28 9.10 9.55 -2.95
N GLU A 29 9.53 10.76 -3.27
CA GLU A 29 9.99 11.16 -4.61
C GLU A 29 11.52 11.00 -4.80
N ALA A 30 12.25 10.49 -3.80
CA ALA A 30 13.70 10.33 -3.90
C ALA A 30 14.04 9.18 -4.87
N ASP A 31 14.94 9.43 -5.81
CA ASP A 31 15.45 8.42 -6.74
C ASP A 31 16.55 7.60 -6.04
N PHE A 32 16.37 6.28 -5.98
CA PHE A 32 17.31 5.38 -5.30
C PHE A 32 18.74 5.50 -5.85
N SER A 33 18.90 5.68 -7.15
CA SER A 33 20.22 5.80 -7.77
C SER A 33 20.75 7.22 -7.79
N LYS A 34 19.94 8.21 -8.17
CA LYS A 34 20.42 9.58 -8.37
C LYS A 34 20.57 10.35 -7.06
N ASP A 35 19.62 10.19 -6.14
CA ASP A 35 19.60 10.96 -4.90
C ASP A 35 20.28 10.19 -3.76
N LEU A 36 19.98 8.89 -3.66
CA LEU A 36 20.54 8.04 -2.61
C LEU A 36 21.83 7.33 -3.04
N GLY A 37 22.19 7.33 -4.32
CA GLY A 37 23.45 6.76 -4.79
C GLY A 37 23.54 5.24 -4.65
N PHE A 38 22.40 4.54 -4.60
CA PHE A 38 22.33 3.09 -4.56
C PHE A 38 22.53 2.50 -5.95
N ASP A 39 23.28 1.40 -6.00
CA ASP A 39 23.46 0.64 -7.24
C ASP A 39 22.27 -0.32 -7.48
N SER A 40 22.33 -1.08 -8.58
CA SER A 40 21.27 -2.04 -8.93
C SER A 40 21.18 -3.21 -7.95
N LEU A 41 22.27 -3.58 -7.26
CA LEU A 41 22.25 -4.66 -6.27
C LEU A 41 21.57 -4.17 -4.99
N ASP A 42 21.91 -2.96 -4.54
CA ASP A 42 21.27 -2.31 -3.41
C ASP A 42 19.76 -2.16 -3.64
N GLN A 43 19.31 -1.81 -4.86
CA GLN A 43 17.88 -1.77 -5.19
C GLN A 43 17.19 -3.12 -5.01
N VAL A 44 17.81 -4.22 -5.46
CA VAL A 44 17.25 -5.57 -5.30
C VAL A 44 17.13 -5.92 -3.82
N GLU A 45 18.16 -5.63 -3.02
CA GLU A 45 18.12 -5.89 -1.57
C GLU A 45 17.05 -5.05 -0.85
N ILE A 46 16.87 -3.79 -1.23
CA ILE A 46 15.80 -2.94 -0.70
C ILE A 46 14.43 -3.53 -1.05
N MET A 47 14.24 -4.02 -2.28
CA MET A 47 12.97 -4.66 -2.66
C MET A 47 12.73 -5.93 -1.86
N MET A 48 13.75 -6.74 -1.60
CA MET A 48 13.62 -7.91 -0.72
C MET A 48 13.19 -7.54 0.71
N ALA A 49 13.69 -6.44 1.26
CA ALA A 49 13.25 -5.95 2.58
C ALA A 49 11.78 -5.50 2.57
N VAL A 50 11.32 -4.92 1.47
CA VAL A 50 9.91 -4.56 1.27
C VAL A 50 9.04 -5.80 1.10
N GLU A 51 9.48 -6.78 0.30
CA GLU A 51 8.80 -8.07 0.12
C GLU A 51 8.56 -8.79 1.43
N ASP A 52 9.56 -8.83 2.32
CA ASP A 52 9.47 -9.48 3.63
C ASP A 52 8.48 -8.76 4.57
N GLU A 53 8.48 -7.43 4.61
CA GLU A 53 7.55 -6.63 5.44
C GLU A 53 6.08 -6.76 5.02
N PHE A 54 5.83 -6.94 3.72
CA PHE A 54 4.47 -6.99 3.18
C PHE A 54 4.02 -8.40 2.80
N GLY A 55 4.93 -9.39 2.81
CA GLY A 55 4.64 -10.80 2.58
C GLY A 55 4.28 -11.14 1.12
N PHE A 56 4.93 -10.50 0.14
CA PHE A 56 4.70 -10.76 -1.29
C PHE A 56 6.03 -10.82 -2.06
N GLU A 57 6.00 -11.33 -3.29
CA GLU A 57 7.18 -11.43 -4.16
C GLU A 57 7.12 -10.42 -5.32
N ILE A 58 8.18 -9.63 -5.51
CA ILE A 58 8.39 -8.72 -6.65
C ILE A 58 9.31 -9.41 -7.65
N PRO A 59 8.86 -9.66 -8.89
CA PRO A 59 9.75 -10.14 -9.93
C PRO A 59 10.89 -9.15 -10.17
N LEU A 60 12.11 -9.67 -10.42
CA LEU A 60 13.28 -8.83 -10.68
C LEU A 60 13.03 -7.80 -11.79
N GLU A 61 12.36 -8.19 -12.88
CA GLU A 61 12.01 -7.31 -14.00
C GLU A 61 11.16 -6.10 -13.61
N ASP A 62 10.35 -6.24 -12.56
CA ASP A 62 9.55 -5.15 -12.04
C ASP A 62 10.35 -4.31 -11.04
N SER A 63 11.17 -4.95 -10.18
CA SER A 63 12.05 -4.23 -9.24
C SER A 63 12.97 -3.22 -9.95
N GLU A 64 13.50 -3.57 -11.12
CA GLU A 64 14.38 -2.68 -11.91
C GLU A 64 13.66 -1.42 -12.43
N LYS A 65 12.32 -1.47 -12.52
CA LYS A 65 11.48 -0.33 -12.95
C LYS A 65 11.13 0.58 -11.77
N LEU A 66 11.22 0.10 -10.53
CA LEU A 66 10.84 0.82 -9.32
C LEU A 66 12.01 1.72 -8.86
N LYS A 67 12.02 2.97 -9.34
CA LYS A 67 13.14 3.91 -9.09
C LYS A 67 12.95 4.76 -7.85
N THR A 68 11.72 4.89 -7.38
CA THR A 68 11.37 5.71 -6.22
C THR A 68 10.53 4.93 -5.22
N PRO A 69 10.55 5.29 -3.92
CA PRO A 69 9.65 4.70 -2.93
C PRO A 69 8.17 4.88 -3.29
N ARG A 70 7.83 5.96 -4.03
CA ARG A 70 6.48 6.18 -4.55
C ARG A 70 6.07 5.14 -5.59
N ASP A 71 6.99 4.74 -6.47
CA ASP A 71 6.72 3.67 -7.43
C ASP A 71 6.45 2.35 -6.71
N VAL A 72 7.23 2.05 -5.67
CA VAL A 72 7.04 0.87 -4.81
C VAL A 72 5.67 0.90 -4.14
N PHE A 73 5.31 2.03 -3.52
CA PHE A 73 3.99 2.22 -2.92
C PHE A 73 2.86 2.01 -3.93
N LYS A 74 3.00 2.59 -5.13
CA LYS A 74 1.99 2.46 -6.20
C LYS A 74 1.87 1.01 -6.64
N TYR A 75 2.99 0.32 -6.80
CA TYR A 75 3.03 -1.10 -7.15
C TYR A 75 2.32 -1.97 -6.11
N ILE A 76 2.56 -1.70 -4.82
CA ILE A 76 1.87 -2.35 -3.70
C ILE A 76 0.36 -2.05 -3.73
N CYS A 77 -0.04 -0.82 -4.06
CA CYS A 77 -1.45 -0.46 -4.14
C CYS A 77 -2.18 -1.05 -5.35
N GLU A 78 -1.48 -1.26 -6.47
CA GLU A 78 -2.02 -1.85 -7.69
C GLU A 78 -2.14 -3.38 -7.59
N ARG A 79 -1.30 -4.03 -6.78
CA ARG A 79 -1.45 -5.45 -6.48
C ARG A 79 -2.57 -5.65 -5.44
N GLU A 80 -3.65 -6.31 -5.88
CA GLU A 80 -4.88 -6.56 -5.12
C GLU A 80 -4.68 -7.28 -3.77
N ASP A 81 -3.48 -7.79 -3.48
CA ASP A 81 -3.14 -8.53 -2.26
C ASP A 81 -3.03 -7.63 -1.01
N THR A 82 -2.68 -6.34 -1.18
CA THR A 82 -2.57 -5.39 -0.05
C THR A 82 -3.94 -5.06 0.57
N ILE A 83 -5.03 -5.25 -0.21
CA ILE A 83 -6.40 -5.07 0.29
C ILE A 83 -6.69 -6.05 1.43
N LEU A 84 -6.08 -7.24 1.45
CA LEU A 84 -6.26 -8.23 2.53
C LEU A 84 -5.50 -7.87 3.82
N ILE A 85 -4.45 -7.04 3.75
CA ILE A 85 -3.62 -6.66 4.90
C ILE A 85 -4.31 -5.57 5.75
N GLU A 86 -5.13 -4.71 5.13
CA GLU A 86 -6.05 -3.85 5.91
C GLU A 86 -7.17 -4.69 6.57
N PHE A 87 -7.62 -5.78 5.93
CA PHE A 87 -8.65 -6.66 6.50
C PHE A 87 -8.16 -7.54 7.67
N SER A 88 -6.90 -7.98 7.68
CA SER A 88 -6.32 -8.75 8.80
C SER A 88 -6.18 -7.90 10.07
N ASN A 89 -5.81 -6.63 9.92
CA ASN A 89 -5.73 -5.66 11.02
C ASN A 89 -7.11 -5.14 11.50
N LEU A 90 -8.19 -5.36 10.75
CA LEU A 90 -9.57 -5.01 11.12
C LEU A 90 -10.34 -6.15 11.85
N SER A 91 -9.66 -7.24 12.21
CA SER A 91 -10.30 -8.52 12.57
C SER A 91 -10.91 -8.65 13.97
N GLU A 92 -11.10 -7.57 14.75
CA GLU A 92 -11.80 -7.67 16.05
C GLU A 92 -13.33 -7.69 15.95
N HIS A 93 -13.95 -7.41 14.80
CA HIS A 93 -15.41 -7.41 14.68
C HIS A 93 -15.98 -8.57 13.83
N ARG A 94 -16.69 -9.48 14.53
CA ARG A 94 -17.32 -10.72 14.05
C ARG A 94 -18.30 -10.57 12.86
N ILE A 95 -18.77 -9.35 12.57
CA ILE A 95 -19.75 -9.04 11.51
C ILE A 95 -19.09 -8.90 10.13
N LEU A 96 -17.81 -8.53 10.07
CA LEU A 96 -17.11 -8.24 8.81
C LEU A 96 -16.79 -9.51 8.00
N LYS A 97 -16.66 -10.68 8.63
CA LYS A 97 -16.39 -11.97 7.94
C LYS A 97 -17.47 -12.35 6.92
N VAL A 98 -18.74 -12.05 7.21
CA VAL A 98 -19.85 -12.39 6.30
C VAL A 98 -19.87 -11.46 5.09
N VAL A 99 -19.55 -10.18 5.29
CA VAL A 99 -19.54 -9.17 4.23
C VAL A 99 -18.36 -9.41 3.28
N ILE A 100 -17.17 -9.67 3.82
CA ILE A 100 -15.95 -9.92 3.02
C ILE A 100 -16.07 -11.21 2.19
N ASN A 101 -16.60 -12.30 2.78
CA ASN A 101 -16.81 -13.55 2.06
C ASN A 101 -17.87 -13.44 0.93
N HIS A 102 -18.79 -12.48 1.04
CA HIS A 102 -19.77 -12.18 -0.02
C HIS A 102 -19.20 -11.26 -1.11
N LEU A 103 -18.25 -10.39 -0.75
CA LEU A 103 -17.59 -9.44 -1.66
C LEU A 103 -16.49 -10.09 -2.50
N SER A 104 -15.82 -11.13 -1.99
CA SER A 104 -14.80 -11.90 -2.71
C SER A 104 -15.31 -12.65 -3.96
N ARG A 105 -16.63 -12.65 -4.23
CA ARG A 105 -17.25 -13.28 -5.41
C ARG A 105 -17.55 -12.34 -6.57
N LYS A 106 -17.33 -11.02 -6.44
CA LYS A 106 -17.56 -10.06 -7.53
C LYS A 106 -16.23 -9.55 -8.08
N THR A 107 -15.73 -10.28 -9.07
CA THR A 107 -14.58 -9.93 -9.91
C THR A 107 -14.87 -8.64 -10.68
N SER A 108 -14.37 -7.50 -10.17
CA SER A 108 -14.10 -6.24 -10.87
C SER A 108 -14.51 -5.05 -9.98
N VAL A 109 -13.50 -4.37 -9.45
CA VAL A 109 -13.60 -3.10 -8.70
C VAL A 109 -14.40 -2.03 -9.47
N ARG A 110 -14.44 -2.10 -10.82
CA ARG A 110 -15.21 -1.17 -11.66
C ARG A 110 -16.72 -1.32 -11.50
N GLU A 111 -17.22 -2.53 -11.30
CA GLU A 111 -18.66 -2.76 -11.04
C GLU A 111 -19.05 -2.31 -9.62
N PHE A 112 -18.08 -2.34 -8.69
CA PHE A 112 -18.30 -1.97 -7.30
C PHE A 112 -18.51 -0.46 -7.12
N CYS A 113 -17.67 0.36 -7.75
CA CYS A 113 -17.82 1.82 -7.74
C CYS A 113 -19.16 2.27 -8.36
N ALA A 114 -19.61 1.63 -9.44
CA ALA A 114 -20.90 1.91 -10.07
C ALA A 114 -22.08 1.53 -9.16
N SER A 115 -22.01 0.37 -8.48
CA SER A 115 -23.08 -0.10 -7.59
C SER A 115 -23.17 0.72 -6.30
N TRP A 116 -22.05 1.19 -5.76
CA TRP A 116 -22.01 1.98 -4.52
C TRP A 116 -22.33 3.46 -4.73
N ALA A 117 -21.99 4.06 -5.88
CA ALA A 117 -22.46 5.40 -6.22
C ALA A 117 -23.99 5.49 -6.24
N GLN A 118 -24.66 4.42 -6.66
CA GLN A 118 -26.13 4.34 -6.69
C GLN A 118 -26.75 4.06 -5.31
N LYS A 119 -26.05 3.32 -4.43
CA LYS A 119 -26.49 3.04 -3.05
C LYS A 119 -26.25 4.19 -2.08
N LEU A 120 -25.19 4.96 -2.26
CA LEU A 120 -24.89 6.14 -1.43
C LEU A 120 -25.86 7.30 -1.66
N SER A 121 -26.53 7.34 -2.82
CA SER A 121 -27.61 8.31 -3.08
C SER A 121 -28.90 8.02 -2.28
N GLN A 122 -29.10 6.78 -1.80
CA GLN A 122 -30.30 6.38 -1.06
C GLN A 122 -30.12 6.34 0.47
N SER A 123 -28.90 6.51 0.99
CA SER A 123 -28.63 6.49 2.43
C SER A 123 -28.34 7.89 2.99
N LEU A 124 -29.22 8.84 2.70
CA LEU A 124 -29.31 10.13 3.38
C LEU A 124 -30.08 9.97 4.71
N VAL A 125 -29.43 9.42 5.74
CA VAL A 125 -29.77 9.59 7.16
C VAL A 125 -28.44 9.41 7.89
N ILE A 126 -27.70 10.45 8.26
CA ILE A 126 -27.78 11.11 9.55
C ILE A 126 -27.38 12.59 9.34
N THR A 127 -28.38 13.45 9.16
CA THR A 127 -28.26 14.90 9.38
C THR A 127 -28.74 15.19 10.79
N SER A 128 -27.85 15.27 11.78
CA SER A 128 -28.14 15.93 13.05
C SER A 128 -26.86 16.25 13.80
N LEU A 129 -26.14 17.29 13.37
CA LEU A 129 -25.19 18.06 14.21
C LEU A 129 -24.82 19.41 13.55
N CYS A 130 -25.76 20.01 12.83
CA CYS A 130 -25.74 21.43 12.49
C CYS A 130 -27.12 21.98 12.85
N THR A 131 -27.19 22.83 13.87
CA THR A 131 -28.38 23.45 14.52
C THR A 131 -28.89 22.71 15.76
N ILE A 132 -28.14 22.80 16.86
CA ILE A 132 -28.47 23.50 18.13
C ILE A 132 -27.14 23.75 18.86
#